data_AF-B7JRI8-F1
#
_entry.id   AF-B7JRI8-F1
#
_cell.length_a   1.000
_cell.length_b   1.000
_cell.length_c   1.000
_cell.angle_alpha   90.00
_cell.angle_beta   90.00
_cell.angle_gamma   90.00
#
_symmetry.space_group_name_H-M   'P 1'
#
loop_
_entity.id
_entity.type
_entity.pdbx_description
1 polymer ?
#
loop_
_entity_poly.entity_id
_entity_poly.type
_entity_poly.pdbx_seq_one_letter_code
_entity_poly.pdbx_strand_id
1 'polypeptide(L)'
;MNGFMSFMEQKIMPTTQKIAGQRHLLAIRNGVISTLPLTIVGSFFVIFLNLPIDAYMEWIAPFRHILDIPFRFTVGLMALYAAFAGRRFAREFLSAQSIKCRVIICTRLFTSIG
;
A
#
# COMPACT_ATOMS: atom_id res chain seq x y z
N MET A 1 5.32 -0.51 36.30
CA MET A 1 4.84 -0.74 34.91
C MET A 1 5.37 0.28 33.90
N ASN A 2 6.55 0.89 34.11
CA ASN A 2 7.18 1.80 33.11
C ASN A 2 8.36 1.15 32.36
N GLY A 3 8.98 0.11 32.95
CA GLY A 3 10.13 -0.58 32.36
C GLY A 3 9.86 -1.29 31.03
N PHE A 4 8.64 -1.81 30.83
CA PHE A 4 8.26 -2.50 29.60
C PHE A 4 8.06 -1.52 28.43
N MET A 5 7.41 -0.37 28.67
CA MET A 5 7.29 0.71 27.67
C MET A 5 8.66 1.28 27.30
N SER A 6 9.54 1.53 28.28
CA SER A 6 10.90 2.01 27.98
C SER A 6 11.74 0.99 27.20
N PHE A 7 11.53 -0.32 27.42
CA PHE A 7 12.23 -1.37 26.67
C PHE A 7 11.72 -1.47 25.22
N MET A 8 10.41 -1.29 25.01
CA MET A 8 9.83 -1.21 23.68
C MET A 8 10.32 0.02 22.91
N GLU A 9 10.34 1.21 23.52
CA GLU A 9 10.86 2.41 22.86
C GLU A 9 12.37 2.31 22.55
N GLN A 10 13.18 1.82 23.49
CA GLN A 10 14.63 1.78 23.26
C GLN A 10 15.06 0.71 22.27
N LYS A 11 14.34 -0.40 22.16
CA LYS A 11 14.77 -1.55 21.34
C LYS A 11 13.88 -1.84 20.14
N ILE A 12 12.56 -1.69 20.27
CA ILE A 12 11.62 -1.94 19.17
C ILE A 12 11.55 -0.74 18.23
N MET A 13 11.56 0.49 18.74
CA MET A 13 11.48 1.70 17.91
C MET A 13 12.63 1.80 16.87
N PRO A 14 13.93 1.66 17.23
CA PRO A 14 15.00 1.69 16.24
C PRO A 14 15.03 0.46 15.34
N THR A 15 14.54 -0.69 15.81
CA THR A 15 14.49 -1.93 15.03
C THR A 15 13.41 -1.84 13.94
N THR A 16 12.22 -1.37 14.29
CA THR A 16 11.12 -1.13 13.34
C THR A 16 11.49 -0.07 12.31
N GLN A 17 12.20 0.99 12.70
CA GLN A 17 12.69 1.99 11.75
C GLN A 17 13.72 1.42 10.77
N LYS A 18 14.65 0.58 11.23
CA LYS A 18 15.62 -0.10 10.35
C LYS A 18 14.95 -1.09 9.39
N ILE A 19 13.88 -1.76 9.82
CA ILE A 19 13.10 -2.68 8.99
C ILE A 19 12.24 -1.91 7.98
N ALA A 20 11.55 -0.85 8.42
CA ALA A 20 10.74 0.00 7.56
C ALA A 20 11.56 0.79 6.53
N GLY A 21 12.83 1.09 6.84
CA GLY A 21 13.76 1.74 5.92
C GLY A 21 14.35 0.84 4.83
N GLN A 22 14.05 -0.47 4.84
CA GLN A 22 14.55 -1.38 3.80
C GLN A 22 13.89 -1.07 2.46
N ARG A 23 14.72 -1.00 1.39
CA ARG A 23 14.27 -0.65 0.02
C ARG A 23 13.14 -1.54 -0.51
N HIS A 24 13.06 -2.79 -0.05
CA HIS A 24 12.02 -3.74 -0.47
C HIS A 24 10.68 -3.51 0.23
N LEU A 25 10.71 -3.24 1.54
CA LEU A 25 9.51 -2.91 2.32
C LEU A 25 8.95 -1.53 1.95
N LEU A 26 9.84 -0.56 1.69
CA LEU A 26 9.44 0.77 1.22
C LEU A 26 8.71 0.69 -0.12
N ALA A 27 9.19 -0.16 -1.03
CA ALA A 27 8.56 -0.39 -2.33
C ALA A 27 7.15 -0.98 -2.16
N ILE A 28 7.00 -2.08 -1.41
CA ILE A 28 5.69 -2.73 -1.19
C ILE A 28 4.69 -1.74 -0.56
N ARG A 29 5.12 -0.95 0.43
CA ARG A 29 4.27 0.07 1.05
C ARG A 29 3.76 1.09 0.04
N ASN A 30 4.64 1.63 -0.81
CA ASN A 30 4.24 2.58 -1.85
C ASN A 30 3.28 1.96 -2.87
N GLY A 31 3.33 0.64 -3.08
CA GLY A 31 2.43 -0.10 -3.94
C GLY A 31 1.06 -0.36 -3.36
N VAL A 32 0.99 -0.58 -2.05
CA VAL A 32 -0.29 -0.67 -1.33
C VAL A 32 -0.94 0.72 -1.22
N ILE A 33 -0.14 1.79 -1.04
CA ILE A 33 -0.69 3.16 -1.00
C ILE A 33 -1.41 3.52 -2.31
N SER A 34 -0.95 2.97 -3.43
CA SER A 34 -1.53 3.24 -4.73
C SER A 34 -2.86 2.50 -4.99
N THR A 35 -3.21 1.46 -4.20
CA THR A 35 -4.54 0.81 -4.22
C THR A 35 -5.56 1.45 -3.27
N LEU A 36 -5.12 2.23 -2.29
CA LEU A 36 -6.00 2.94 -1.34
C LEU A 36 -7.13 3.75 -1.99
N PRO A 37 -6.93 4.54 -3.07
CA PRO A 37 -8.04 5.28 -3.67
C PRO A 37 -9.11 4.35 -4.24
N LEU A 38 -8.71 3.20 -4.79
CA LEU A 38 -9.63 2.24 -5.37
C LEU A 38 -10.41 1.47 -4.28
N THR A 39 -9.82 1.23 -3.09
CA THR A 39 -10.54 0.60 -1.97
C THR A 39 -11.53 1.56 -1.32
N ILE A 40 -11.20 2.86 -1.27
CA ILE A 40 -12.12 3.91 -0.81
C ILE A 40 -13.38 3.91 -1.68
N VAL A 41 -13.25 3.86 -3.01
CA VAL A 41 -14.40 3.78 -3.91
C VAL A 41 -15.25 2.54 -3.66
N GLY A 42 -14.63 1.35 -3.53
CA GLY A 42 -15.36 0.11 -3.26
C GLY A 42 -16.11 0.09 -1.92
N SER A 43 -15.50 0.68 -0.88
CA SER A 43 -16.11 0.73 0.46
C SER A 43 -17.32 1.66 0.56
N PHE A 44 -17.37 2.75 -0.20
CA PHE A 44 -18.57 3.59 -0.28
C PHE A 44 -19.80 2.80 -0.73
N PHE A 45 -19.68 1.97 -1.77
CA PHE A 45 -20.79 1.14 -2.25
C PHE A 45 -21.25 0.10 -1.23
N VAL A 46 -20.32 -0.51 -0.48
CA VAL A 46 -20.64 -1.49 0.58
C VAL A 46 -21.40 -0.84 1.73
N ILE A 47 -21.01 0.38 2.11
CA ILE A 47 -21.68 1.13 3.18
C ILE A 47 -23.13 1.42 2.78
N PHE A 48 -23.37 1.91 1.55
CA PHE A 48 -24.73 2.13 1.04
C PHE A 48 -25.60 0.87 1.01
N LEU A 49 -25.00 -0.32 0.94
CA LEU A 49 -25.67 -1.62 0.91
C LEU A 49 -25.99 -2.22 2.29
N ASN A 50 -25.28 -1.76 3.33
CA ASN A 50 -25.31 -2.32 4.69
C ASN A 50 -25.73 -1.30 5.76
N LEU A 51 -26.44 -0.22 5.41
CA LEU A 51 -27.03 0.66 6.43
C LEU A 51 -28.11 -0.12 7.20
N PRO A 52 -27.94 -0.35 8.52
CA PRO A 52 -28.92 -1.09 9.33
C PRO A 52 -30.07 -0.16 9.72
N ILE A 53 -30.90 0.21 8.74
CA ILE A 53 -32.12 0.97 8.91
C ILE A 53 -33.24 0.22 8.18
N ASP A 54 -34.19 -0.34 8.94
CA ASP A 54 -35.24 -1.22 8.41
C ASP A 54 -36.07 -0.55 7.30
N ALA A 55 -36.39 0.75 7.44
CA ALA A 55 -37.11 1.52 6.43
C ALA A 55 -36.32 1.75 5.13
N TYR A 56 -35.00 1.76 5.18
CA TYR A 56 -34.14 1.98 4.01
C TYR A 56 -33.91 0.66 3.25
N MET A 57 -33.84 -0.46 3.97
CA MET A 57 -33.64 -1.80 3.39
C MET A 57 -34.80 -2.21 2.47
N GLU A 58 -36.03 -1.83 2.80
CA GLU A 58 -37.23 -2.16 2.03
C GLU A 58 -37.35 -1.33 0.74
N TRP A 59 -36.90 -0.08 0.76
CA TRP A 59 -36.83 0.79 -0.43
C TRP A 59 -35.70 0.40 -1.39
N ILE A 60 -34.63 -0.19 -0.87
CA ILE A 60 -33.45 -0.57 -1.66
C ILE A 60 -33.44 -2.01 -2.12
N ALA A 61 -34.39 -2.83 -1.66
CA ALA A 61 -34.55 -4.23 -2.04
C ALA A 61 -34.45 -4.50 -3.57
N PRO A 62 -35.08 -3.72 -4.47
CA PRO A 62 -34.93 -3.92 -5.92
C PRO A 62 -33.60 -3.36 -6.48
N PHE A 63 -33.00 -2.36 -5.84
CA PHE A 63 -31.75 -1.72 -6.29
C PHE A 63 -30.50 -2.42 -5.77
N ARG A 64 -30.63 -3.34 -4.81
CA ARG A 64 -29.50 -4.04 -4.21
C ARG A 64 -28.61 -4.74 -5.24
N HIS A 65 -29.22 -5.35 -6.25
CA HIS A 65 -28.50 -5.96 -7.37
C HIS A 65 -27.71 -4.94 -8.20
N ILE A 66 -28.22 -3.72 -8.41
CA ILE A 66 -27.50 -2.69 -9.19
C ILE A 66 -26.31 -2.11 -8.40
N LEU A 67 -26.39 -2.07 -7.07
CA LEU A 67 -25.30 -1.61 -6.20
C LEU A 67 -24.20 -2.67 -5.97
N ASP A 68 -24.51 -3.97 -6.04
CA ASP A 68 -23.51 -5.04 -5.91
C ASP A 68 -22.61 -5.19 -7.15
N ILE A 69 -23.12 -4.83 -8.33
CA ILE A 69 -22.36 -4.84 -9.59
C ILE A 69 -21.04 -4.06 -9.48
N PRO A 70 -21.04 -2.75 -9.13
CA PRO A 70 -19.81 -1.97 -9.04
C PRO A 70 -18.85 -2.51 -7.97
N PHE A 71 -19.35 -3.03 -6.84
CA PHE A 71 -18.48 -3.65 -5.84
C PHE A 71 -17.70 -4.84 -6.42
N ARG A 72 -18.37 -5.78 -7.10
CA ARG A 72 -17.71 -6.92 -7.75
C ARG A 72 -16.72 -6.49 -8.85
N PHE A 73 -17.04 -5.44 -9.59
CA PHE A 73 -16.12 -4.85 -10.57
C PHE A 73 -14.88 -4.21 -9.92
N THR A 74 -15.01 -3.50 -8.79
CA THR A 74 -13.86 -2.89 -8.11
C THR A 74 -12.88 -3.94 -7.57
N VAL A 75 -13.37 -5.08 -7.07
CA VAL A 75 -12.50 -6.20 -6.63
C VAL A 75 -11.80 -6.85 -7.82
N GLY A 76 -12.44 -6.95 -8.98
CA GLY A 76 -11.80 -7.37 -10.23
C GLY A 76 -10.72 -6.38 -10.71
N LEU A 77 -11.00 -5.08 -10.64
CA LEU A 77 -10.03 -4.03 -10.95
C LEU A 77 -8.84 -4.01 -9.97
N MET A 78 -9.05 -4.36 -8.70
CA MET A 78 -7.96 -4.53 -7.72
C MET A 78 -6.96 -5.61 -8.15
N ALA A 79 -7.44 -6.75 -8.64
CA ALA A 79 -6.57 -7.81 -9.13
C ALA A 79 -5.75 -7.38 -10.36
N LEU A 80 -6.39 -6.67 -11.30
CA LEU A 80 -5.72 -6.12 -12.48
C LEU A 80 -4.68 -5.05 -12.08
N TYR A 81 -5.03 -4.20 -11.13
CA TYR A 81 -4.17 -3.16 -10.59
C TYR A 81 -2.97 -3.77 -9.86
N ALA A 82 -3.17 -4.82 -9.07
CA ALA A 82 -2.09 -5.57 -8.42
C ALA A 82 -1.13 -6.20 -9.44
N ALA A 83 -1.64 -6.75 -10.55
CA ALA A 83 -0.81 -7.29 -11.64
C ALA A 83 0.00 -6.18 -12.37
N PHE A 84 -0.57 -4.98 -12.51
CA PHE A 84 0.14 -3.82 -13.07
C PHE A 84 1.15 -3.23 -12.10
N ALA A 85 0.81 -3.15 -10.81
CA ALA A 85 1.69 -2.71 -9.74
C ALA A 85 2.90 -3.65 -9.65
N GLY A 86 2.71 -4.97 -9.68
CA GLY A 86 3.83 -5.93 -9.70
C GLY A 86 4.82 -5.70 -10.84
N ARG A 87 4.33 -5.44 -12.06
CA ARG A 87 5.18 -5.09 -13.22
C ARG A 87 5.84 -3.72 -13.09
N ARG A 88 5.14 -2.73 -12.52
CA ARG A 88 5.69 -1.39 -12.27
C ARG A 88 6.80 -1.46 -11.21
N PHE A 89 6.59 -2.23 -10.15
CA PHE A 89 7.59 -2.51 -9.12
C PHE A 89 8.82 -3.20 -9.70
N ALA A 90 8.66 -4.22 -10.53
CA ALA A 90 9.80 -4.88 -11.18
C ALA A 90 10.64 -3.91 -12.04
N ARG A 91 10.00 -2.94 -12.72
CA ARG A 91 10.70 -1.88 -13.46
C ARG A 91 11.38 -0.85 -12.55
N GLU A 92 10.75 -0.46 -11.46
CA GLU A 92 11.32 0.42 -10.42
C GLU A 92 12.54 -0.22 -9.74
N PHE A 93 12.52 -1.53 -9.50
CA PHE A 93 13.67 -2.30 -8.99
C PHE A 93 14.83 -2.33 -10.00
N LEU A 94 14.55 -2.40 -11.31
CA LEU A 94 15.57 -2.40 -12.37
C LEU A 94 16.22 -1.00 -12.56
N SER A 95 15.44 0.09 -12.52
CA SER A 95 15.96 1.46 -12.64
C SER A 95 16.73 1.92 -11.39
N ALA A 96 16.30 1.50 -10.19
CA ALA A 96 17.00 1.80 -8.95
C ALA A 96 18.36 1.07 -8.80
N GLN A 97 18.54 -0.08 -9.47
CA GLN A 97 19.83 -0.79 -9.53
C GLN A 97 20.82 -0.11 -10.50
N SER A 98 20.34 0.43 -11.62
CA SER A 98 21.16 1.16 -12.61
C SER A 98 21.74 2.48 -12.05
N ILE A 99 20.95 3.23 -11.27
CA ILE A 99 21.37 4.53 -10.70
C ILE A 99 22.26 4.35 -9.46
N LYS A 100 22.01 3.32 -8.62
CA LYS A 100 22.85 3.05 -7.44
C LYS A 100 24.28 2.61 -7.80
N CYS A 101 24.48 1.84 -8.89
CA CYS A 101 25.84 1.52 -9.36
C CYS A 101 26.60 2.78 -9.84
N ARG A 102 25.93 3.72 -10.51
CA ARG A 102 26.57 4.93 -11.03
C ARG A 102 26.93 5.93 -9.92
N VAL A 103 26.10 6.10 -8.90
CA VAL A 103 26.37 7.02 -7.78
C VAL A 103 27.43 6.47 -6.82
N ILE A 104 27.44 5.15 -6.53
CA ILE A 104 28.44 4.53 -5.64
C ILE A 104 29.85 4.57 -6.25
N ILE A 105 29.99 4.44 -7.57
CA ILE A 105 31.27 4.60 -8.27
C ILE A 105 31.76 6.05 -8.24
N CYS A 106 30.86 7.03 -8.42
CA CYS A 106 31.23 8.46 -8.42
C CYS A 106 31.66 8.95 -7.02
N THR A 107 31.00 8.49 -5.95
CA THR A 107 31.39 8.88 -4.58
C THR A 107 32.69 8.21 -4.13
N ARG A 108 32.97 6.96 -4.53
CA ARG A 108 34.24 6.29 -4.22
C ARG A 108 35.44 6.88 -4.96
N LEU A 109 35.25 7.46 -6.15
CA LEU A 109 36.33 8.15 -6.86
C LEU A 109 36.74 9.46 -6.16
N PHE A 110 35.79 10.14 -5.51
CA PHE A 110 36.05 11.40 -4.79
C PHE A 110 36.73 11.19 -3.42
N THR A 111 36.57 10.03 -2.78
CA THR A 111 37.23 9.71 -1.50
C THR A 111 38.62 9.06 -1.66
N SER A 112 39.05 8.72 -2.89
CA SER A 112 40.37 8.11 -3.14
C SER A 112 41.44 9.11 -3.61
N ILE A 113 41.07 10.37 -3.85
CA ILE A 113 41.95 11.46 -4.31
C ILE A 113 42.21 12.50 -3.19
N GLY A 114 41.54 12.36 -2.04
CA GLY A 114 41.74 13.18 -0.84
C GLY A 114 42.51 12.45 0.25
#